data_AF-A0A2V6UGA4-F1
#
_entry.id   AF-A0A2V6UGA4-F1
#
_cell.length_a   1.000
_cell.length_b   1.000
_cell.length_c   1.000
_cell.angle_alpha   90.00
_cell.angle_beta   90.00
_cell.angle_gamma   90.00
#
_symmetry.space_group_name_H-M   'P 1'
#
loop_
_entity.id
_entity.type
_entity.pdbx_description
1 polymer ?
#
loop_
_entity_poly.entity_id
_entity_poly.type
_entity_poly.pdbx_seq_one_letter_code
_entity_poly.pdbx_strand_id
1 'polypeptide(L)'
;VTHFDASIGGLGGCPFAPGASGNVCTEDLVHCLHAMEVETGIDLDRLLAVSRRVEGIVGRALPGQVVKAGPYTRRYPLPDGIAHRLPARAG
;
A
#
# COMPACT_ATOMS: atom_id res chain seq x y z
N VAL A 1 -6.08 -7.21 -20.84
CA VAL A 1 -6.36 -8.05 -19.66
C VAL A 1 -6.91 -7.14 -18.57
N THR A 2 -8.03 -7.49 -17.93
CA THR A 2 -8.73 -6.63 -16.94
C THR A 2 -9.01 -7.33 -15.61
N HIS A 3 -8.56 -8.58 -15.46
CA HIS A 3 -8.76 -9.40 -14.27
C HIS A 3 -7.37 -9.80 -13.74
N PHE A 4 -7.16 -9.61 -12.44
CA PHE A 4 -5.89 -9.89 -11.77
C PHE A 4 -6.17 -10.56 -10.42
N ASP A 5 -5.46 -11.63 -10.12
CA ASP A 5 -5.48 -12.26 -8.80
C ASP A 5 -4.38 -11.65 -7.92
N ALA A 6 -4.73 -11.39 -6.66
CA ALA A 6 -3.84 -10.82 -5.65
C ALA A 6 -4.21 -11.37 -4.27
N SER A 7 -3.34 -11.14 -3.27
CA SER A 7 -3.61 -11.52 -1.89
C SER A 7 -3.31 -10.38 -0.92
N ILE A 8 -4.12 -10.29 0.13
CA ILE A 8 -4.02 -9.23 1.13
C ILE A 8 -2.64 -9.22 1.79
N GLY A 9 -2.00 -8.06 1.83
CA GLY A 9 -0.63 -7.87 2.29
C GLY A 9 0.44 -8.64 1.49
N GLY A 10 0.09 -9.25 0.36
CA GLY A 10 0.98 -10.17 -0.38
C GLY A 10 1.11 -11.54 0.29
N LEU A 11 0.05 -11.99 0.98
CA LEU A 11 -0.02 -13.32 1.58
C LEU A 11 0.18 -14.44 0.55
N GLY A 12 0.59 -15.59 1.08
CA GLY A 12 0.98 -16.76 0.30
C GLY A 12 2.48 -17.03 0.39
N GLY A 13 2.96 -17.76 -0.61
CA GLY A 13 4.30 -18.33 -0.66
C GLY A 13 4.21 -19.78 -1.11
N CYS A 14 5.23 -20.26 -1.82
CA CYS A 14 5.26 -21.63 -2.29
C CYS A 14 5.85 -22.55 -1.21
N PRO A 15 5.15 -23.60 -0.76
CA PRO A 15 5.71 -24.55 0.21
C PRO A 15 6.90 -25.34 -0.37
N PHE A 16 7.02 -25.40 -1.70
CA PHE A 16 8.08 -26.12 -2.41
C PHE A 16 9.26 -25.25 -2.81
N ALA A 17 9.13 -23.92 -2.74
CA ALA A 17 10.19 -22.99 -3.09
C ALA A 17 10.47 -22.03 -1.93
N PRO A 18 11.37 -22.41 -1.00
CA PRO A 18 11.77 -21.56 0.11
C PRO A 18 12.27 -20.21 -0.39
N GLY A 19 11.65 -19.12 0.08
CA GLY A 19 12.02 -17.75 -0.31
C GLY A 19 11.32 -17.20 -1.55
N ALA A 20 10.46 -17.97 -2.23
CA ALA A 20 9.57 -17.40 -3.24
C ALA A 20 8.67 -16.33 -2.58
N SER A 21 8.53 -15.18 -3.24
CA SER A 21 7.60 -14.14 -2.79
C SER A 21 6.17 -14.70 -2.77
N GLY A 22 5.34 -14.18 -1.87
CA GLY A 22 3.92 -14.47 -1.87
C GLY A 22 3.22 -13.96 -3.14
N ASN A 23 1.89 -13.92 -3.11
CA ASN A 23 1.14 -13.35 -4.23
C ASN A 23 1.43 -11.85 -4.38
N VAL A 24 1.01 -11.27 -5.51
CA VAL A 24 0.91 -9.82 -5.65
C VAL A 24 0.09 -9.26 -4.48
N CYS A 25 0.59 -8.20 -3.86
CA CYS A 25 -0.06 -7.53 -2.74
C CYS A 25 -1.28 -6.74 -3.24
N THR A 26 -2.47 -7.03 -2.72
CA THR A 26 -3.72 -6.39 -3.16
C THR A 26 -3.70 -4.87 -2.96
N GLU A 27 -3.17 -4.41 -1.83
CA GLU A 27 -3.07 -2.99 -1.48
C GLU A 27 -2.15 -2.24 -2.41
N ASP A 28 -0.99 -2.83 -2.72
CA ASP A 28 0.00 -2.22 -3.60
C ASP A 28 -0.54 -2.17 -5.05
N LEU A 29 -1.26 -3.22 -5.48
CA LEU A 29 -1.91 -3.24 -6.80
C LEU A 29 -3.04 -2.20 -6.90
N VAL A 30 -3.93 -2.14 -5.91
CA VAL A 30 -5.04 -1.17 -5.89
C VAL A 30 -4.49 0.26 -5.87
N HIS A 31 -3.47 0.52 -5.04
CA HIS A 31 -2.82 1.83 -4.98
C HIS A 31 -2.17 2.21 -6.31
N CYS A 32 -1.48 1.28 -6.97
CA CYS A 32 -0.91 1.50 -8.31
C CYS A 32 -1.99 1.84 -9.34
N LEU A 33 -3.08 1.05 -9.39
CA LEU A 33 -4.19 1.28 -10.31
C LEU A 33 -4.88 2.62 -10.06
N HIS A 34 -5.14 2.98 -8.80
CA HIS A 34 -5.68 4.29 -8.43
C HIS A 34 -4.76 5.45 -8.83
N ALA A 35 -3.44 5.29 -8.68
CA ALA A 35 -2.47 6.31 -9.12
C ALA A 35 -2.44 6.47 -10.65
N MET A 36 -2.83 5.44 -11.39
CA MET A 36 -3.02 5.46 -12.83
C MET A 36 -4.45 5.87 -13.24
N GLU A 37 -5.26 6.34 -12.30
CA GLU A 37 -6.67 6.74 -12.52
C GLU A 37 -7.56 5.59 -13.03
N VAL A 38 -7.20 4.34 -12.73
CA VAL A 38 -8.00 3.15 -13.05
C VAL A 38 -8.93 2.83 -11.88
N GLU A 39 -10.24 2.78 -12.17
CA GLU A 39 -11.25 2.40 -11.18
C GLU A 39 -11.20 0.90 -10.87
N THR A 40 -11.23 0.58 -9.57
CA THR A 40 -11.26 -0.80 -9.07
C THR A 40 -12.50 -1.13 -8.24
N GLY A 41 -13.28 -0.13 -7.84
CA GLY A 41 -14.39 -0.28 -6.89
C GLY A 41 -13.96 -0.58 -5.45
N ILE A 42 -12.65 -0.54 -5.15
CA ILE A 42 -12.10 -0.86 -3.83
C ILE A 42 -11.71 0.43 -3.11
N ASP A 43 -12.13 0.56 -1.84
CA ASP A 43 -11.69 1.61 -0.94
C ASP A 43 -10.31 1.25 -0.37
N LEU A 44 -9.28 2.01 -0.77
CA LEU A 44 -7.90 1.75 -0.38
C LEU A 44 -7.68 1.93 1.12
N ASP A 45 -8.26 2.95 1.76
CA ASP A 45 -8.04 3.21 3.18
C ASP A 45 -8.63 2.10 4.05
N ARG A 46 -9.83 1.62 3.69
CA ARG A 46 -10.43 0.44 4.34
C ARG A 46 -9.59 -0.80 4.12
N LEU A 47 -9.09 -1.03 2.90
CA LEU A 47 -8.24 -2.17 2.60
C LEU A 47 -6.95 -2.15 3.44
N LEU A 48 -6.28 -0.99 3.55
CA LEU A 48 -5.08 -0.83 4.38
C LEU A 48 -5.37 -1.10 5.86
N ALA A 49 -6.54 -0.73 6.37
CA ALA A 49 -6.95 -1.04 7.73
C ALA A 49 -7.13 -2.55 7.96
N VAL A 50 -7.70 -3.26 6.99
CA VAL A 50 -7.80 -4.73 7.04
C VAL A 50 -6.41 -5.37 6.97
N SER A 51 -5.54 -4.89 6.08
CA SER A 51 -4.16 -5.37 5.92
C SER A 51 -3.39 -5.38 7.25
N ARG A 52 -3.42 -4.25 7.98
CA ARG A 52 -2.82 -4.14 9.32
C ARG A 52 -3.38 -5.13 10.33
N ARG A 53 -4.69 -5.40 10.27
CA ARG A 53 -5.33 -6.40 11.14
C ARG A 53 -4.85 -7.82 10.81
N VAL A 54 -4.64 -8.13 9.53
CA VAL A 54 -4.19 -9.46 9.10
C VAL A 54 -2.76 -9.74 9.58
N GLU A 55 -1.86 -8.76 9.60
CA GLU A 55 -0.52 -8.94 10.18
C GLU A 55 -0.59 -9.46 11.63
N GLY A 56 -1.50 -8.90 12.43
CA GLY A 56 -1.76 -9.34 13.81
C GLY A 56 -2.34 -10.75 13.90
N ILE A 57 -3.19 -11.16 12.95
CA ILE A 57 -3.78 -12.51 12.91
C ILE A 57 -2.74 -13.56 12.52
N VAL A 58 -1.92 -13.27 11.52
CA VAL A 58 -0.90 -14.21 11.01
C VAL A 58 0.33 -14.24 11.93
N GLY A 59 0.51 -13.23 12.78
CA GLY A 59 1.61 -13.16 13.73
C GLY A 59 2.96 -12.81 13.10
N ARG A 60 2.94 -12.18 11.91
CA ARG A 60 4.14 -11.71 11.21
C ARG A 60 3.83 -10.49 10.36
N ALA A 61 4.84 -9.67 10.12
CA ALA A 61 4.77 -8.61 9.13
C ALA A 61 4.55 -9.19 7.73
N LEU A 62 3.73 -8.50 6.94
CA LEU A 62 3.43 -8.86 5.56
C LEU A 62 4.27 -8.01 4.59
N PRO A 63 4.57 -8.51 3.38
CA PRO A 63 5.47 -7.83 2.45
C PRO A 63 4.91 -6.52 1.87
N GLY A 64 3.59 -6.27 1.93
CA GLY A 64 2.96 -5.06 1.38
C GLY A 64 3.66 -3.76 1.75
N GLN A 65 3.81 -2.85 0.79
CA GLN A 65 4.59 -1.62 0.94
C GLN A 65 3.69 -0.42 1.29
N VAL A 66 2.52 -0.31 0.67
CA VAL A 66 1.61 0.81 0.89
C VAL A 66 1.04 0.80 2.31
N VAL A 67 0.87 -0.37 2.93
CA VAL A 67 0.46 -0.46 4.35
C VAL A 67 1.50 0.14 5.29
N LYS A 68 2.78 0.12 4.92
CA LYS A 68 3.91 0.66 5.69
C LYS A 68 4.13 2.14 5.39
N ALA A 69 4.17 2.50 4.11
CA ALA A 69 4.46 3.87 3.67
C ALA A 69 3.23 4.80 3.78
N GLY A 70 2.04 4.27 3.54
CA GLY A 70 0.82 5.01 3.27
C GLY A 70 0.63 5.30 1.76
N PRO A 71 -0.56 5.78 1.37
CA PRO A 71 -0.84 6.14 -0.02
C PRO A 71 -0.01 7.35 -0.47
N TYR A 72 0.07 7.58 -1.79
CA TYR A 72 0.86 8.68 -2.38
C TYR A 72 0.31 10.07 -1.99
N THR A 73 -0.94 10.11 -1.56
CA THR A 73 -1.64 11.29 -1.06
C THR A 73 -1.29 11.61 0.40
N ARG A 74 -0.64 10.68 1.13
CA ARG A 74 -0.21 10.89 2.51
C ARG A 74 0.90 11.95 2.54
N ARG A 75 0.67 13.02 3.27
CA ARG A 75 1.63 14.11 3.46
C ARG A 75 2.11 14.15 4.91
N TYR A 76 3.37 14.52 5.09
CA TYR A 76 3.96 14.82 6.39
C TYR A 76 4.04 16.33 6.60
N PRO A 77 4.01 16.81 7.86
CA PRO A 77 4.24 18.21 8.15
C PRO A 77 5.63 18.64 7.65
N LEU A 78 5.76 19.92 7.31
CA LEU A 78 7.07 20.49 7.00
C LEU A 78 7.97 20.42 8.24
N PRO A 79 9.24 20.00 8.11
CA PRO A 79 10.19 20.07 9.21
C PRO A 79 10.38 21.50 9.69
N ASP A 80 10.68 21.65 10.99
CA ASP A 80 10.94 22.93 11.61
C ASP A 80 12.04 23.70 10.85
N GLY A 81 11.83 25.00 10.67
CA GLY A 81 12.79 25.85 9.97
C GLY A 81 12.86 25.67 8.45
N ILE A 82 11.98 24.89 7.81
CA ILE A 82 11.91 24.84 6.33
C ILE A 82 10.84 25.76 5.76
N ALA A 83 9.78 26.07 6.52
CA ALA A 83 8.63 26.83 6.03
C ALA A 83 9.01 28.21 5.43
N HIS A 84 9.99 28.90 6.01
CA HIS A 84 10.45 30.22 5.53
C HIS A 84 11.26 30.17 4.22
N ARG A 85 11.67 28.96 3.77
CA ARG A 85 12.48 28.75 2.55
C ARG A 85 11.64 28.35 1.35
N LEU A 86 10.37 28.01 1.56
CA LEU A 86 9.47 27.64 0.48
C LEU A 86 8.80 28.90 -0.08
N PRO A 87 8.66 29.02 -1.41
CA PRO A 87 7.84 30.08 -1.98
C PRO A 87 6.41 29.96 -1.43
N ALA A 88 5.75 31.10 -1.21
CA ALA A 88 4.34 31.12 -0.85
C ALA A 88 3.57 30.29 -1.90
N ARG A 89 2.79 29.31 -1.44
CA ARG A 89 2.05 28.42 -2.34
C ARG A 89 1.09 29.26 -3.18
N ALA A 90 1.20 29.17 -4.50
CA ALA A 90 0.12 29.60 -5.39
C ALA A 90 -1.08 28.69 -5.09
N GLY A 91 -2.21 29.32 -4.75
CA GLY A 91 -3.45 28.65 -4.37
C GLY A 91 -4.04 27.82 -5.49
#